data_AF-A0AA39FEY0-F1
#
_entry.id   AF-A0AA39FEY0-F1
#
_cell.length_a   1.000
_cell.length_b   1.000
_cell.length_c   1.000
_cell.angle_alpha   90.00
_cell.angle_beta   90.00
_cell.angle_gamma   90.00
#
_symmetry.space_group_name_H-M   'P 1'
#
loop_
_entity.id
_entity.type
_entity.pdbx_description
1 polymer ?
#
loop_
_entity_poly.entity_id
_entity_poly.type
_entity_poly.pdbx_seq_one_letter_code
_entity_poly.pdbx_strand_id
1 'polypeptide(L)'
;MTKNLWIFIFLIHLLIGQSNGDLVPRDLEFDNVTPEKNVIKTWGTIFPGTKWCGQGNKAKHEEDFGRYQITDRCCRNHDRCPNKIKSGMSMYGLHNNGSTTLLSCECDENFYDCLKAARTLTSKTVGILYFDLLKRKCFNQTADGNGDYQWNYTH
;
A
#
# COMPACT_ATOMS: atom_id res chain seq x y z
N MET A 1 8.03 -61.36 2.81
CA MET A 1 7.15 -60.42 2.08
C MET A 1 7.30 -59.03 2.68
N THR A 2 7.27 -57.99 1.83
CA THR A 2 7.34 -56.52 2.12
C THR A 2 8.61 -55.91 2.76
N LYS A 3 9.81 -56.15 2.21
CA LYS A 3 10.99 -55.28 2.48
C LYS A 3 11.46 -54.41 1.31
N ASN A 4 10.87 -54.57 0.13
CA ASN A 4 11.31 -53.86 -1.08
C ASN A 4 10.29 -52.84 -1.60
N LEU A 5 9.13 -52.68 -0.94
CA LEU A 5 8.07 -51.77 -1.39
C LEU A 5 8.50 -50.29 -1.30
N TRP A 6 9.36 -49.94 -0.35
CA TRP A 6 9.89 -48.57 -0.19
C TRP A 6 10.86 -48.17 -1.30
N ILE A 7 11.65 -49.12 -1.83
CA ILE A 7 12.58 -48.86 -2.93
C ILE A 7 11.81 -48.54 -4.21
N PHE A 8 10.68 -49.21 -4.45
CA PHE A 8 9.78 -48.90 -5.56
C PHE A 8 9.09 -47.54 -5.40
N ILE A 9 8.69 -47.14 -4.20
CA ILE A 9 8.13 -45.80 -3.95
C ILE A 9 9.16 -44.70 -4.24
N PHE A 10 10.42 -44.91 -3.83
CA PHE A 10 11.51 -43.96 -4.08
C PHE A 10 11.88 -43.87 -5.57
N LEU A 11 11.82 -44.98 -6.31
CA LEU A 11 12.03 -45.02 -7.76
C LEU A 11 10.86 -44.38 -8.54
N ILE A 12 9.62 -44.49 -8.06
CA ILE A 12 8.47 -43.80 -8.64
C ILE A 12 8.59 -42.28 -8.42
N HIS A 13 9.11 -41.81 -7.28
CA HIS A 13 9.38 -40.38 -7.06
C HIS A 13 10.49 -39.81 -7.95
N LEU A 14 11.43 -40.63 -8.44
CA LEU A 14 12.47 -40.23 -9.39
C LEU A 14 12.01 -40.26 -10.86
N LEU A 15 10.93 -41.00 -11.17
CA LEU A 15 10.34 -41.10 -12.52
C LEU A 15 9.14 -40.15 -12.74
N ILE A 16 8.49 -39.66 -11.67
CA ILE A 16 7.66 -38.47 -11.74
C ILE A 16 8.59 -37.27 -11.64
N GLY A 17 9.39 -37.06 -12.69
CA GLY A 17 10.05 -35.78 -12.90
C GLY A 17 8.98 -34.70 -12.85
N GLN A 18 8.99 -33.85 -11.82
CA GLN A 18 8.23 -32.61 -11.83
C GLN A 18 8.89 -31.66 -12.83
N SER A 19 8.55 -31.86 -14.10
CA SER A 19 8.79 -30.89 -15.14
C SER A 19 7.57 -29.97 -15.26
N ASN A 20 7.85 -28.68 -15.07
CA ASN A 20 7.22 -27.54 -15.77
C ASN A 20 5.87 -27.03 -15.23
N GLY A 21 5.98 -26.06 -14.33
CA GLY A 21 5.58 -24.68 -14.64
C GLY A 21 4.10 -24.33 -14.54
N ASP A 22 3.69 -23.88 -13.35
CA ASP A 22 2.81 -22.72 -13.31
C ASP A 22 3.68 -21.46 -13.40
N LEU A 23 3.37 -20.66 -14.43
CA LEU A 23 4.03 -19.44 -14.82
C LEU A 23 4.05 -18.45 -13.64
N VAL A 24 5.21 -18.28 -13.00
CA VAL A 24 5.53 -17.00 -12.36
C VAL A 24 6.12 -16.13 -13.48
N PRO A 25 5.41 -15.09 -13.97
CA PRO A 25 6.00 -14.16 -14.91
C PRO A 25 7.32 -13.61 -14.35
N ARG A 26 8.34 -13.67 -15.20
CA ARG A 26 9.73 -13.30 -14.92
C ARG A 26 9.90 -11.79 -14.99
N ASP A 27 9.02 -11.11 -14.29
CA ASP A 27 8.98 -9.68 -14.14
C ASP A 27 8.46 -9.46 -12.73
N LEU A 28 9.39 -9.51 -11.78
CA LEU A 28 9.70 -8.44 -10.83
C LEU A 28 10.58 -8.98 -9.68
N GLU A 29 11.78 -9.46 -10.01
CA GLU A 29 12.92 -9.20 -9.11
C GLU A 29 13.09 -7.68 -9.09
N PHE A 30 12.59 -7.05 -8.04
CA PHE A 30 12.73 -5.62 -7.84
C PHE A 30 13.37 -5.32 -6.48
N ASP A 31 14.52 -5.94 -6.26
CA ASP A 31 15.51 -5.36 -5.39
C ASP A 31 16.18 -4.25 -6.20
N ASN A 32 15.85 -2.99 -5.85
CA ASN A 32 16.29 -1.69 -6.41
C ASN A 32 15.25 -0.82 -7.15
N VAL A 33 13.96 -0.77 -6.73
CA VAL A 33 13.03 0.26 -7.24
C VAL A 33 13.45 1.59 -6.66
N THR A 34 14.16 2.38 -7.45
CA THR A 34 14.02 3.83 -7.34
C THR A 34 12.83 4.20 -8.22
N PRO A 35 11.77 4.81 -7.67
CA PRO A 35 10.67 5.28 -8.48
C PRO A 35 11.22 6.24 -9.53
N GLU A 36 10.97 5.92 -10.81
CA GLU A 36 11.44 6.75 -11.91
C GLU A 36 10.91 8.19 -11.69
N LYS A 37 11.71 9.21 -11.99
CA LYS A 37 11.35 10.63 -11.76
C LYS A 37 9.97 11.00 -12.33
N ASN A 38 9.51 10.30 -13.36
CA ASN A 38 8.20 10.47 -13.99
C ASN A 38 7.03 9.99 -13.11
N VAL A 39 7.23 8.93 -12.30
CA VAL A 39 6.26 8.42 -11.32
C VAL A 39 6.07 9.42 -10.17
N ILE A 40 7.16 10.04 -9.72
CA ILE A 40 7.11 11.10 -8.69
C ILE A 40 6.42 12.34 -9.25
N LYS A 41 6.70 12.73 -10.50
CA LYS A 41 6.07 13.88 -11.16
C LYS A 41 4.57 13.70 -11.41
N THR A 42 4.11 12.46 -11.57
CA THR A 42 2.68 12.12 -11.71
C THR A 42 2.02 11.82 -10.35
N TRP A 43 2.78 11.84 -9.26
CA TRP A 43 2.22 11.58 -7.94
C TRP A 43 1.23 12.68 -7.54
N GLY A 44 0.03 12.25 -7.14
CA GLY A 44 -1.17 13.10 -7.08
C GLY A 44 -2.23 12.68 -8.11
N THR A 45 -1.85 12.03 -9.20
CA THR A 45 -2.77 11.29 -10.07
C THR A 45 -3.02 9.87 -9.55
N ILE A 46 -4.14 9.26 -9.94
CA ILE A 46 -4.49 7.89 -9.50
C ILE A 46 -3.48 6.88 -10.06
N PHE A 47 -2.84 6.12 -9.17
CA PHE A 47 -1.84 5.10 -9.50
C PHE A 47 -2.39 4.14 -10.57
N PRO A 48 -1.66 3.87 -11.67
CA PRO A 48 -2.15 3.04 -12.76
C PRO A 48 -2.64 1.66 -12.28
N GLY A 49 -3.78 1.21 -12.80
CA GLY A 49 -4.40 -0.05 -12.39
C GLY A 49 -5.13 0.00 -11.04
N THR A 50 -5.17 1.15 -10.36
CA THR A 50 -6.00 1.41 -9.16
C THR A 50 -7.09 2.44 -9.47
N LYS A 51 -8.02 2.63 -8.55
CA LYS A 51 -9.05 3.67 -8.61
C LYS A 51 -9.03 4.62 -7.41
N TRP A 52 -8.40 4.21 -6.31
CA TRP A 52 -8.39 4.92 -5.03
C TRP A 52 -7.00 5.41 -4.60
N CYS A 53 -5.92 4.91 -5.19
CA CYS A 53 -4.57 5.29 -4.77
C CYS A 53 -4.09 6.58 -5.45
N GLY A 54 -4.44 7.76 -4.93
CA GLY A 54 -3.97 9.05 -5.42
C GLY A 54 -4.65 10.23 -4.73
N GLN A 55 -4.69 11.41 -5.35
CA GLN A 55 -5.46 12.54 -4.80
C GLN A 55 -6.96 12.31 -5.04
N GLY A 56 -7.65 11.87 -3.99
CA GLY A 56 -9.04 11.41 -4.09
C GLY A 56 -9.12 10.08 -4.87
N ASN A 57 -10.23 9.86 -5.56
CA ASN A 57 -10.45 8.61 -6.30
C ASN A 57 -11.22 8.88 -7.60
N LYS A 58 -11.13 7.91 -8.53
CA LYS A 58 -11.91 7.87 -9.79
C LYS A 58 -12.93 6.73 -9.80
N ALA A 59 -13.26 6.21 -8.62
CA ALA A 59 -14.19 5.12 -8.43
C ALA A 59 -15.63 5.59 -8.68
N LYS A 60 -16.43 4.80 -9.39
CA LYS A 60 -17.85 5.12 -9.63
C LYS A 60 -18.74 4.82 -8.42
N HIS A 61 -18.32 3.87 -7.60
CA HIS A 61 -19.00 3.46 -6.39
C HIS A 61 -17.98 2.82 -5.44
N GLU A 62 -18.46 2.48 -4.26
CA GLU A 62 -17.67 2.06 -3.12
C GLU A 62 -16.79 0.82 -3.37
N GLU A 63 -17.29 -0.17 -4.10
CA GLU A 63 -16.53 -1.36 -4.43
C GLU A 63 -15.94 -1.33 -5.85
N ASP A 64 -15.89 -0.14 -6.46
CA ASP A 64 -15.32 0.03 -7.79
C ASP A 64 -13.78 0.06 -7.69
N PHE A 65 -13.19 -1.13 -7.74
CA PHE A 65 -11.74 -1.31 -7.67
C PHE A 65 -11.12 -1.47 -9.07
N GLY A 66 -9.85 -1.10 -9.17
CA GLY A 66 -9.02 -1.36 -10.33
C GLY A 66 -8.51 -2.81 -10.39
N ARG A 67 -7.55 -3.06 -11.28
CA ARG A 67 -6.87 -4.36 -11.43
C ARG A 67 -6.19 -4.78 -10.12
N TYR A 68 -5.58 -3.85 -9.40
CA TYR A 68 -4.83 -4.13 -8.16
C TYR A 68 -5.72 -4.03 -6.91
N GLN A 69 -6.79 -4.82 -6.87
CA GLN A 69 -7.86 -4.68 -5.88
C GLN A 69 -7.40 -4.71 -4.42
N ILE A 70 -6.41 -5.53 -4.07
CA ILE A 70 -5.92 -5.65 -2.69
C ILE A 70 -5.29 -4.32 -2.24
N THR A 71 -4.39 -3.76 -3.05
CA THR A 71 -3.79 -2.44 -2.79
C THR A 71 -4.84 -1.33 -2.82
N ASP A 72 -5.77 -1.40 -3.77
CA ASP A 72 -6.82 -0.39 -3.96
C ASP A 72 -7.77 -0.30 -2.76
N ARG A 73 -8.04 -1.43 -2.08
CA ARG A 73 -8.80 -1.45 -0.83
C ARG A 73 -8.09 -0.71 0.30
N CYS A 74 -6.77 -0.83 0.41
CA CYS A 74 -6.00 -0.05 1.39
C CYS A 74 -6.16 1.45 1.14
N CYS A 75 -6.04 1.87 -0.11
CA CYS A 75 -6.21 3.27 -0.50
C CYS A 75 -7.64 3.78 -0.28
N ARG A 76 -8.67 2.98 -0.58
CA ARG A 76 -10.07 3.31 -0.28
C ARG A 76 -10.28 3.55 1.22
N ASN A 77 -9.75 2.67 2.05
CA ASN A 77 -9.88 2.80 3.52
C ASN A 77 -9.17 4.06 4.02
N HIS A 78 -8.00 4.37 3.46
CA HIS A 78 -7.26 5.59 3.73
C HIS A 78 -8.04 6.85 3.33
N ASP A 79 -8.60 6.91 2.11
CA ASP A 79 -9.45 8.01 1.61
C ASP A 79 -10.64 8.32 2.55
N ARG A 80 -11.16 7.26 3.19
CA ARG A 80 -12.29 7.30 4.11
C ARG A 80 -11.94 7.67 5.54
N CYS A 81 -10.69 8.04 5.81
CA CYS A 81 -10.29 8.51 7.12
C CYS A 81 -11.29 9.55 7.67
N PRO A 82 -11.83 9.34 8.89
CA PRO A 82 -12.80 10.26 9.48
C PRO A 82 -12.15 11.59 9.88
N ASN A 83 -10.88 11.53 10.28
CA ASN A 83 -10.12 12.68 10.76
C ASN A 83 -9.20 13.19 9.65
N LYS A 84 -9.62 14.28 8.99
CA LYS A 84 -8.85 14.86 7.88
C LYS A 84 -8.98 16.38 7.80
N ILE A 85 -7.90 17.02 7.36
CA ILE A 85 -7.85 18.46 7.12
C ILE A 85 -7.65 18.66 5.62
N LYS A 86 -8.70 19.12 4.93
CA LYS A 86 -8.64 19.44 3.50
C LYS A 86 -7.62 20.56 3.23
N SER A 87 -7.10 20.60 2.00
CA SER A 87 -6.22 21.68 1.53
C SER A 87 -6.84 23.05 1.81
N GLY A 88 -6.06 23.97 2.38
CA GLY A 88 -6.48 25.33 2.72
C GLY A 88 -7.44 25.45 3.91
N MET A 89 -7.80 24.34 4.57
CA MET A 89 -8.71 24.36 5.72
C MET A 89 -7.95 24.30 7.04
N SER A 90 -8.59 24.79 8.09
CA SER A 90 -8.12 24.68 9.47
C SER A 90 -9.02 23.74 10.28
N MET A 91 -8.42 22.89 11.11
CA MET A 91 -9.12 22.04 12.07
C MET A 91 -8.18 21.76 13.24
N TYR A 92 -8.71 21.66 14.46
CA TYR A 92 -7.91 21.39 15.67
C TYR A 92 -6.75 22.36 15.91
N GLY A 93 -6.91 23.65 15.54
CA GLY A 93 -5.83 24.64 15.63
C GLY A 93 -4.72 24.48 14.59
N LEU A 94 -4.79 23.46 13.72
CA LEU A 94 -3.85 23.21 12.63
C LEU A 94 -4.40 23.74 11.30
N HIS A 95 -3.55 24.37 10.50
CA HIS A 95 -3.89 24.84 9.15
C HIS A 95 -3.12 24.05 8.08
N ASN A 96 -3.84 23.46 7.13
CA ASN A 96 -3.23 22.72 6.02
C ASN A 96 -2.87 23.66 4.86
N ASN A 97 -1.63 24.13 4.85
CA ASN A 97 -1.05 24.93 3.76
C ASN A 97 -0.75 24.14 2.46
N GLY A 98 -0.90 22.81 2.47
CA GLY A 98 -0.60 21.96 1.33
C GLY A 98 -1.72 21.93 0.28
N SER A 99 -1.41 21.45 -0.92
CA SER A 99 -2.35 21.30 -2.04
C SER A 99 -3.23 20.04 -1.97
N THR A 100 -3.06 19.22 -0.94
CA THR A 100 -3.73 17.93 -0.77
C THR A 100 -4.27 17.76 0.65
N THR A 101 -5.30 16.94 0.81
CA THR A 101 -5.86 16.60 2.13
C THR A 101 -4.81 15.87 2.99
N LEU A 102 -4.62 16.27 4.24
CA LEU A 102 -3.79 15.60 5.25
C LEU A 102 -4.70 14.82 6.20
N LEU A 103 -4.30 13.61 6.60
CA LEU A 103 -5.09 12.71 7.45
C LEU A 103 -4.47 12.56 8.85
N SER A 104 -5.18 11.92 9.77
CA SER A 104 -4.62 11.60 11.09
C SER A 104 -3.48 10.58 10.97
N CYS A 105 -2.54 10.61 11.91
CA CYS A 105 -1.45 9.64 11.94
C CYS A 105 -1.95 8.21 12.12
N GLU A 106 -3.04 8.02 12.87
CA GLU A 106 -3.72 6.72 12.99
C GLU A 106 -4.18 6.18 11.63
N CYS A 107 -4.72 7.02 10.75
CA CYS A 107 -5.12 6.60 9.41
C CYS A 107 -3.91 6.25 8.54
N ASP A 108 -2.81 7.00 8.67
CA ASP A 108 -1.57 6.74 7.94
C ASP A 108 -0.87 5.45 8.45
N GLU A 109 -0.89 5.17 9.76
CA GLU A 109 -0.40 3.92 10.36
C GLU A 109 -1.22 2.71 9.87
N ASN A 110 -2.55 2.80 9.95
CA ASN A 110 -3.43 1.75 9.42
C ASN A 110 -3.22 1.51 7.91
N PHE A 111 -2.95 2.57 7.15
CA PHE A 111 -2.63 2.47 5.73
C PHE A 111 -1.30 1.76 5.50
N TYR A 112 -0.26 2.12 6.24
CA TYR A 112 1.03 1.45 6.21
C TYR A 112 0.89 -0.04 6.47
N ASP A 113 0.20 -0.42 7.54
CA ASP A 113 -0.03 -1.82 7.92
C ASP A 113 -0.82 -2.59 6.85
N CYS A 114 -1.85 -1.97 6.28
CA CYS A 114 -2.62 -2.57 5.19
C CYS A 114 -1.74 -2.86 3.96
N LEU A 115 -0.91 -1.89 3.55
CA LEU A 115 -0.01 -2.07 2.41
C LEU A 115 1.03 -3.17 2.67
N LYS A 116 1.57 -3.23 3.90
CA LYS A 116 2.52 -4.28 4.32
C LYS A 116 1.86 -5.66 4.32
N ALA A 117 0.63 -5.76 4.81
CA ALA A 117 -0.13 -7.01 4.86
C ALA A 117 -0.53 -7.52 3.47
N ALA A 118 -0.76 -6.62 2.51
CA ALA A 118 -1.14 -6.97 1.14
C ALA A 118 -0.06 -7.78 0.40
N ARG A 119 1.22 -7.60 0.75
CA ARG A 119 2.37 -8.35 0.18
C ARG A 119 2.41 -8.40 -1.36
N THR A 120 1.93 -7.35 -2.02
CA THR A 120 2.02 -7.20 -3.48
C THR A 120 3.10 -6.18 -3.85
N LEU A 121 3.63 -6.27 -5.07
CA LEU A 121 4.54 -5.24 -5.56
C LEU A 121 3.86 -3.87 -5.59
N THR A 122 2.62 -3.80 -6.08
CA THR A 122 1.86 -2.54 -6.14
C THR A 122 1.76 -1.89 -4.76
N SER A 123 1.47 -2.66 -3.71
CA SER A 123 1.43 -2.13 -2.34
C SER A 123 2.80 -1.67 -1.85
N LYS A 124 3.88 -2.41 -2.14
CA LYS A 124 5.25 -1.99 -1.80
C LYS A 124 5.60 -0.67 -2.48
N THR A 125 5.30 -0.52 -3.77
CA THR A 125 5.55 0.70 -4.53
C THR A 125 4.72 1.88 -4.02
N VAL A 126 3.43 1.69 -3.77
CA VAL A 126 2.56 2.73 -3.19
C VAL A 126 3.06 3.17 -1.81
N GLY A 127 3.50 2.22 -0.98
CA GLY A 127 4.08 2.50 0.34
C GLY A 127 5.35 3.35 0.25
N ILE A 128 6.33 2.92 -0.54
CA ILE A 128 7.58 3.68 -0.75
C ILE A 128 7.29 5.11 -1.23
N LEU A 129 6.37 5.25 -2.17
CA LEU A 129 6.01 6.55 -2.70
C LEU A 129 5.35 7.44 -1.64
N TYR A 130 4.39 6.92 -0.87
CA TYR A 130 3.66 7.68 0.13
C TYR A 130 4.52 8.06 1.35
N PHE A 131 5.21 7.08 1.95
CA PHE A 131 5.93 7.25 3.21
C PHE A 131 7.37 7.74 3.00
N ASP A 132 8.15 7.07 2.14
CA ASP A 132 9.58 7.35 2.02
C ASP A 132 9.91 8.58 1.14
N LEU A 133 9.17 8.75 0.04
CA LEU A 133 9.49 9.78 -0.96
C LEU A 133 8.77 11.10 -0.75
N LEU A 134 7.45 11.08 -0.55
CA LEU A 134 6.70 12.31 -0.34
C LEU A 134 6.82 12.87 1.07
N LYS A 135 7.03 11.97 2.05
CA LYS A 135 7.13 12.30 3.47
C LYS A 135 5.97 13.20 3.91
N ARG A 136 4.74 12.74 3.67
CA ARG A 136 3.55 13.51 3.99
C ARG A 136 3.42 13.69 5.50
N LYS A 137 2.97 14.87 5.92
CA LYS A 137 2.58 15.12 7.30
C LYS A 137 1.29 14.37 7.61
N CYS A 138 1.14 13.99 8.86
CA CYS A 138 -0.11 13.57 9.47
C CYS A 138 -0.33 14.41 10.75
N PHE A 139 -1.46 14.24 11.42
CA PHE A 139 -1.71 14.90 12.70
C PHE A 139 -2.25 13.94 13.76
N ASN A 140 -1.93 14.20 15.02
CA ASN A 140 -2.46 13.49 16.19
C ASN A 140 -2.56 14.43 17.40
N GLN A 141 -3.23 13.97 18.45
CA GLN A 141 -3.29 14.71 19.71
C GLN A 141 -1.91 14.76 20.36
N THR A 142 -1.62 15.86 21.05
CA THR A 142 -0.43 16.02 21.88
C THR A 142 -0.52 15.09 23.09
N ALA A 143 0.64 14.58 23.53
CA ALA A 143 0.72 13.67 24.68
C ALA A 143 0.57 14.38 26.04
N ASP A 144 0.47 15.71 26.06
CA ASP A 144 0.40 16.52 27.27
C ASP A 144 -0.99 16.54 27.93
N GLY A 145 -1.99 15.92 27.31
CA GLY A 145 -3.34 15.77 27.87
C GLY A 145 -4.23 17.01 27.73
N ASN A 146 -3.76 18.06 27.05
CA ASN A 146 -4.54 19.29 26.87
C ASN A 146 -5.58 19.19 25.74
N GLY A 147 -5.58 18.09 24.98
CA GLY A 147 -6.47 17.89 23.83
C GLY A 147 -6.04 18.67 22.58
N ASP A 148 -4.86 19.26 22.61
CA ASP A 148 -4.27 19.95 21.46
C ASP A 148 -3.81 18.93 20.40
N TYR A 149 -3.63 19.41 19.18
CA TYR A 149 -3.15 18.60 18.06
C TYR A 149 -1.87 19.18 17.49
N GLN A 150 -1.01 18.31 16.97
CA GLN A 150 0.26 18.69 16.35
C GLN A 150 0.48 17.98 15.02
N TRP A 151 1.29 18.58 14.16
CA TRP A 151 1.81 17.94 12.97
C TRP A 151 2.88 16.91 13.31
N ASN A 152 2.86 15.78 12.64
CA ASN A 152 3.84 14.72 12.78
C ASN A 152 4.11 14.07 11.41
N TYR A 153 4.99 13.07 11.39
CA TYR A 153 5.27 12.21 10.25
C TYR A 153 5.27 10.76 10.74
N THR A 154 4.64 9.88 9.97
CA THR A 154 4.66 8.43 10.17
C THR A 154 5.62 7.81 9.17
N HIS A 155 6.43 6.84 9.63
CA HIS A 155 7.37 6.01 8.87
C HIS A 155 8.37 6.75 7.95
#